data_AF-A0A535W8M3-F1
#
_entry.id   AF-A0A535W8M3-F1
#
_cell.length_a   1.000
_cell.length_b   1.000
_cell.length_c   1.000
_cell.angle_alpha   90.00
_cell.angle_beta   90.00
_cell.angle_gamma   90.00
#
_symmetry.space_group_name_H-M   'P 1'
#
loop_
_entity.id
_entity.type
_entity.pdbx_description
1 polymer ?
#
loop_
_entity_poly.entity_id
_entity_poly.type
_entity_poly.pdbx_seq_one_letter_code
_entity_poly.pdbx_strand_id
1 'polypeptide(L)' 'MSRLSRESNMAYKTIQTIWRDPYHEVTTTTLNKLARTLGVDPSELIEYTPE' A
#
# COMPACT_ATOMS: atom_id res chain seq x y z
N MET A 1 -8.58 -14.05 -0.10
CA MET A 1 -8.65 -12.57 -0.06
C MET A 1 -8.60 -11.97 1.36
N SER A 2 -8.48 -12.75 2.45
CA SER A 2 -8.45 -12.24 3.84
C SER A 2 -7.07 -12.21 4.51
N ARG A 3 -6.03 -12.79 3.89
CA ARG A 3 -4.66 -12.81 4.46
C ARG A 3 -4.00 -11.44 4.43
N LEU A 4 -4.07 -10.73 3.30
CA LEU A 4 -3.33 -9.46 3.15
C LEU A 4 -3.80 -8.38 4.12
N SER A 5 -5.12 -8.24 4.35
CA SER A 5 -5.66 -7.27 5.32
C SER A 5 -5.33 -7.60 6.78
N ARG A 6 -5.25 -8.90 7.13
CA ARG A 6 -4.89 -9.34 8.48
C ARG A 6 -3.39 -9.17 8.75
N GLU A 7 -2.55 -9.47 7.76
CA GLU A 7 -1.09 -9.33 7.86
C GLU A 7 -0.63 -7.86 7.83
N SER A 8 -1.27 -7.01 7.03
CA SER A 8 -0.93 -5.57 6.95
C SER A 8 -1.50 -4.72 8.09
N ASN A 9 -2.35 -5.31 8.95
CA ASN A 9 -3.09 -4.60 10.00
C ASN A 9 -3.75 -3.32 9.48
N MET A 10 -4.38 -3.44 8.31
CA MET A 10 -5.05 -2.36 7.60
C MET A 10 -6.48 -2.72 7.27
N ALA A 11 -7.31 -1.68 7.23
CA ALA A 11 -8.64 -1.79 6.68
C ALA A 11 -8.53 -2.27 5.23
N TYR A 12 -9.19 -3.38 4.93
CA TYR A 12 -9.31 -3.94 3.58
C TYR A 12 -9.72 -2.87 2.54
N LYS A 13 -10.56 -1.91 2.95
CA LYS A 13 -10.95 -0.77 2.12
C LYS A 13 -9.77 0.10 1.68
N THR A 14 -8.77 0.32 2.54
CA THR A 14 -7.59 1.13 2.19
C THR A 14 -6.78 0.44 1.09
N ILE A 15 -6.55 -0.87 1.23
CA ILE A 15 -5.87 -1.67 0.20
C ILE A 15 -6.69 -1.65 -1.11
N GLN A 16 -8.00 -1.80 -1.01
CA GLN A 16 -8.90 -1.78 -2.17
C GLN A 16 -8.93 -0.40 -2.87
N THR A 17 -8.87 0.69 -2.11
CA THR A 17 -8.79 2.05 -2.66
C THR A 17 -7.47 2.24 -3.40
N ILE A 18 -6.33 1.89 -2.80
CA ILE A 18 -5.01 2.01 -3.43
C ILE A 18 -4.94 1.13 -4.70
N TRP A 19 -5.52 -0.07 -4.65
CA TRP A 19 -5.58 -0.95 -5.81
C TRP A 19 -6.44 -0.38 -6.95
N ARG A 20 -7.49 0.37 -6.62
CA ARG A 20 -8.37 1.00 -7.62
C ARG A 20 -7.82 2.34 -8.12
N ASP A 21 -7.07 3.03 -7.27
CA ASP A 21 -6.52 4.36 -7.49
C ASP A 21 -5.07 4.39 -6.97
N PRO A 22 -4.09 4.07 -7.85
CA PRO A 22 -2.69 3.98 -7.46
C PRO A 22 -2.06 5.35 -7.16
N TYR A 23 -2.73 6.45 -7.51
CA TYR A 23 -2.30 7.82 -7.22
C TYR A 23 -2.96 8.39 -5.95
N HIS A 24 -3.68 7.56 -5.20
CA HIS A 24 -4.34 7.99 -3.98
C HIS A 24 -3.33 8.46 -2.92
N GLU A 25 -3.58 9.62 -2.31
CA GLU A 25 -2.75 10.12 -1.21
C GLU A 25 -2.83 9.18 0.00
N VAL A 26 -1.70 8.52 0.30
CA VAL A 26 -1.57 7.63 1.44
C VAL A 26 -0.54 8.17 2.42
N THR A 27 -0.78 7.94 3.71
CA THR A 27 0.20 8.27 4.74
C THR A 27 1.43 7.37 4.65
N THR A 28 2.60 7.90 5.00
CA THR A 28 3.88 7.16 4.98
C THR A 28 3.84 5.92 5.89
N THR A 29 3.07 5.97 6.98
CA THR A 29 2.82 4.82 7.86
C THR A 29 2.01 3.72 7.17
N THR A 30 1.12 4.09 6.26
CA THR A 30 0.34 3.15 5.46
C THR A 30 1.21 2.50 4.39
N LEU A 31 1.98 3.31 3.66
CA LEU A 31 2.93 2.80 2.68
C LEU A 31 3.92 1.79 3.31
N ASN A 32 4.49 2.12 4.47
CA ASN A 32 5.46 1.27 5.16
C ASN A 32 4.85 -0.07 5.62
N LYS A 33 3.61 -0.08 6.11
CA LYS A 33 2.91 -1.32 6.48
C LYS A 33 2.62 -2.22 5.27
N LEU A 34 2.22 -1.63 4.14
CA LEU A 34 2.06 -2.35 2.88
C LEU A 34 3.38 -2.98 2.43
N ALA A 35 4.44 -2.19 2.39
CA ALA A 35 5.79 -2.62 2.05
C ALA A 35 6.26 -3.80 2.92
N ARG A 36 6.11 -3.68 4.25
CA ARG A 36 6.44 -4.75 5.21
C ARG A 36 5.63 -6.03 4.99
N THR A 37 4.37 -5.92 4.58
CA THR A 37 3.51 -7.08 4.32
C THR A 37 3.89 -7.78 3.03
N LEU A 38 4.29 -7.01 2.03
CA LEU A 38 4.74 -7.50 0.73
C LEU A 38 6.21 -7.97 0.78
N GLY A 39 6.96 -7.61 1.81
CA GLY A 39 8.38 -7.92 1.94
C GLY A 39 9.27 -7.09 1.01
N VAL A 40 8.77 -5.96 0.53
CA VAL A 40 9.48 -5.04 -0.38
C VAL A 40 9.82 -3.74 0.34
N ASP A 41 10.74 -2.95 -0.21
CA ASP A 41 11.02 -1.61 0.30
C ASP A 41 9.89 -0.64 -0.11
N PRO A 42 9.46 0.30 0.75
CA PRO A 42 8.44 1.28 0.40
C PRO A 42 8.80 2.14 -0.82
N SER A 43 10.09 2.28 -1.14
CA SER A 43 10.55 2.98 -2.34
C SER A 43 10.19 2.24 -3.62
N GLU A 44 10.07 0.90 -3.58
CA GLU A 44 9.63 0.09 -4.73
C GLU A 44 8.13 0.18 -4.99
N LEU A 45 7.37 0.71 -4.03
CA LEU A 45 5.93 0.99 -4.19
C LEU A 45 5.67 2.38 -4.78
N ILE A 46 6.69 3.25 -4.85
CA ILE A 46 6.56 4.61 -5.37
C ILE A 46 7.10 4.62 -6.80
N GLU A 47 6.21 4.80 -7.77
CA GLU A 47 6.60 5.06 -9.16
C GLU A 47 6.70 6.57 -9.37
N TYR A 48 7.90 7.06 -9.70
CA TYR A 48 8.11 8.46 -10.03
C TYR A 48 7.87 8.68 -11.53
N THR A 49 6.67 9.11 -11.89
CA THR A 49 6.35 9.56 -13.25
C THR A 49 6.69 11.06 -13.39
N PRO A 50 7.64 11.44 -14.26
CA PRO A 50 7.82 12.85 -14.60
C PRO A 50 6.61 13.34 -15.42
N GLU A 51 6.00 14.45 -15.02
CA GLU A 51 5.05 15.21 -15.86
C GLU A 51 5.77 15.97 -16.98
#